data_AF-A0A3N5KNG1-F1
#
_entry.id   AF-A0A3N5KNG1-F1
#
_cell.length_a   1.000
_cell.length_b   1.000
_cell.length_c   1.000
_cell.angle_alpha   90.00
_cell.angle_beta   90.00
_cell.angle_gamma   90.00
#
_symmetry.space_group_name_H-M   'P 1'
#
loop_
_entity.id
_entity.type
_entity.pdbx_description
1 polymer ?
#
loop_
_entity_poly.entity_id
_entity_poly.type
_entity_poly.pdbx_seq_one_letter_code
_entity_poly.pdbx_strand_id
1 'polypeptide(L)'
;MAQKKEIILQRELTFANAIGAVVFEKPKVSFWMVFIPILFVYFIYRMQRFKSGRMKFDEEFMTTRRRAMDAALEAVEEHSRPDMGAVARNSSLPAALQKPYVSWVKTLVEYYMDLLAADGDSFESLVRAAYRNRTDYLLTLNRLNTVEKEFYTALKPHMGAAEGAADIIATIESQSQRLRRELAEQIFR
;
A
#
# COMPACT_ATOMS: atom_id res chain seq x y z
N MET A 1 -3.37 21.24 6.71
CA MET A 1 -3.15 19.80 6.99
C MET A 1 -4.18 18.89 6.32
N ALA A 2 -5.49 19.11 6.50
CA ALA A 2 -6.53 18.26 5.90
C ALA A 2 -6.39 18.05 4.36
N GLN A 3 -6.10 19.10 3.60
CA GLN A 3 -5.90 18.98 2.14
C GLN A 3 -4.67 18.13 1.78
N LYS A 4 -3.52 18.31 2.47
CA LYS A 4 -2.31 17.50 2.24
C LYS A 4 -2.57 16.03 2.57
N LYS A 5 -3.27 15.74 3.68
CA LYS A 5 -3.72 14.38 4.04
C LYS A 5 -4.50 13.75 2.88
N GLU A 6 -5.47 14.46 2.33
CA GLU A 6 -6.28 13.94 1.22
C GLU A 6 -5.44 13.67 -0.03
N ILE A 7 -4.55 14.58 -0.41
CA ILE A 7 -3.64 14.39 -1.55
C ILE A 7 -2.79 13.12 -1.37
N ILE A 8 -2.22 12.90 -0.18
CA ILE A 8 -1.38 11.74 0.09
C ILE A 8 -2.22 10.46 0.10
N LEU A 9 -3.39 10.45 0.74
CA LEU A 9 -4.28 9.29 0.77
C LEU A 9 -4.85 8.93 -0.60
N GLN A 10 -5.18 9.90 -1.44
CA GLN A 10 -5.60 9.65 -2.83
C GLN A 10 -4.47 8.99 -3.64
N ARG A 11 -3.21 9.39 -3.40
CA ARG A 11 -2.08 8.72 -4.03
C ARG A 11 -1.93 7.27 -3.55
N GLU A 12 -2.05 7.03 -2.25
CA GLU A 12 -2.02 5.68 -1.67
C GLU A 12 -3.17 4.80 -2.19
N LEU A 13 -4.36 5.37 -2.36
CA LEU A 13 -5.50 4.67 -2.95
C LEU A 13 -5.24 4.30 -4.41
N THR A 14 -4.62 5.20 -5.17
CA THR A 14 -4.21 4.92 -6.55
C THR A 14 -3.16 3.80 -6.60
N PHE A 15 -2.22 3.80 -5.64
CA PHE A 15 -1.21 2.77 -5.49
C PHE A 15 -1.83 1.40 -5.13
N ALA A 16 -2.73 1.36 -4.14
CA ALA A 16 -3.48 0.16 -3.76
C ALA A 16 -4.26 -0.42 -4.95
N ASN A 17 -4.97 0.44 -5.69
CA ASN A 17 -5.71 0.05 -6.88
C ASN A 17 -4.84 -0.58 -7.97
N ALA A 18 -3.64 -0.03 -8.20
CA ALA A 18 -2.70 -0.55 -9.18
C ALA A 18 -2.19 -1.94 -8.77
N ILE A 19 -1.92 -2.17 -7.48
CA ILE A 19 -1.53 -3.48 -6.94
C ILE A 19 -2.70 -4.47 -7.05
N GLY A 20 -3.89 -4.09 -6.59
CA GLY A 20 -5.09 -4.92 -6.67
C GLY A 20 -5.43 -5.32 -8.12
N ALA A 21 -5.21 -4.42 -9.09
CA ALA A 21 -5.42 -4.77 -10.49
C ALA A 21 -4.53 -5.91 -10.99
N VAL A 22 -3.30 -6.01 -10.49
CA VAL A 22 -2.35 -7.09 -10.85
C VAL A 22 -2.63 -8.35 -10.04
N VAL A 23 -2.83 -8.22 -8.72
CA VAL A 23 -3.11 -9.35 -7.82
C VAL A 23 -4.34 -10.14 -8.24
N PHE A 24 -5.37 -9.45 -8.73
CA PHE A 24 -6.61 -10.13 -9.07
C PHE A 24 -6.68 -10.62 -10.52
N GLU A 25 -5.81 -10.19 -11.45
CA GLU A 25 -5.83 -10.45 -12.92
C GLU A 25 -7.22 -10.56 -13.56
N LYS A 26 -7.61 -9.58 -14.40
CA LYS A 26 -8.89 -9.61 -15.14
C LYS A 26 -9.12 -11.00 -15.75
N PRO A 27 -10.32 -11.62 -15.62
CA PRO A 27 -10.62 -12.80 -16.41
C PRO A 27 -10.46 -12.44 -17.88
N LYS A 28 -9.52 -13.10 -18.58
CA LYS A 28 -9.34 -12.94 -20.03
C LYS A 28 -10.69 -13.27 -20.67
N VAL A 29 -11.37 -12.25 -21.18
CA VAL A 29 -12.66 -12.42 -21.84
C VAL A 29 -12.36 -13.13 -23.15
N SER A 30 -12.60 -14.44 -23.20
CA SER A 30 -12.52 -15.17 -24.45
C SER A 30 -13.67 -14.69 -25.34
N PHE A 31 -13.36 -14.27 -26.57
CA PHE A 31 -14.36 -13.82 -27.57
C PHE A 31 -15.47 -14.85 -27.85
N TRP A 32 -15.30 -16.11 -27.43
CA TRP A 32 -16.31 -17.18 -27.51
C TRP A 32 -17.48 -17.06 -26.51
N MET A 33 -17.40 -16.21 -25.48
CA MET A 33 -18.41 -16.12 -24.40
C MET A 33 -19.71 -15.39 -24.78
N VAL A 34 -19.83 -14.82 -25.97
CA VAL A 34 -21.09 -14.20 -26.45
C VAL A 34 -22.16 -15.25 -26.79
N PHE A 35 -21.78 -16.52 -27.00
CA PHE A 35 -22.69 -17.53 -27.56
C PHE A 35 -23.32 -18.52 -26.55
N ILE A 36 -23.01 -18.46 -25.24
CA ILE A 36 -23.51 -19.46 -24.26
C ILE A 36 -24.06 -18.80 -22.97
N PRO A 37 -25.39 -18.84 -22.72
CA PRO A 37 -26.04 -18.15 -21.60
C PRO A 37 -25.56 -18.54 -20.19
N ILE A 38 -25.21 -19.82 -19.97
CA ILE A 38 -24.80 -20.35 -18.65
C ILE A 38 -23.40 -19.84 -18.26
N LEU A 39 -22.48 -19.70 -19.22
CA LEU A 39 -21.15 -19.16 -18.98
C LEU A 39 -21.20 -17.67 -18.59
N PHE A 40 -22.20 -16.93 -19.08
CA PHE A 40 -22.37 -15.51 -18.77
C PHE A 40 -22.74 -15.28 -17.30
N VAL A 41 -23.63 -16.11 -16.74
CA VAL A 41 -23.98 -16.04 -15.30
C VAL A 41 -22.78 -16.41 -14.43
N TYR A 42 -22.05 -17.48 -14.78
CA TYR A 42 -20.81 -17.85 -14.09
C TYR A 42 -19.75 -16.73 -14.18
N PHE A 43 -19.63 -16.08 -15.34
CA PHE A 43 -18.73 -14.95 -15.56
C PHE A 43 -19.11 -13.72 -14.74
N ILE A 44 -20.41 -13.35 -14.70
CA ILE A 44 -20.91 -12.26 -13.87
C ILE A 44 -20.68 -12.57 -12.38
N TYR A 45 -20.91 -13.81 -11.95
CA TYR A 45 -20.61 -14.25 -10.59
C TYR A 45 -19.10 -14.16 -10.28
N ARG A 46 -18.24 -14.62 -11.19
CA ARG A 46 -16.77 -14.49 -11.07
C ARG A 46 -16.34 -13.02 -11.06
N MET A 47 -16.98 -12.16 -11.86
CA MET A 47 -16.73 -10.72 -11.93
C MET A 47 -17.19 -10.01 -10.65
N GLN A 48 -18.33 -10.40 -10.07
CA GLN A 48 -18.79 -9.89 -8.78
C GLN A 48 -17.89 -10.34 -7.63
N ARG A 49 -17.49 -11.62 -7.60
CA ARG A 49 -16.49 -12.15 -6.65
C ARG A 49 -15.15 -11.43 -6.78
N PHE A 50 -14.70 -11.18 -8.01
CA PHE A 50 -13.49 -10.38 -8.30
C PHE A 50 -13.61 -8.94 -7.79
N LYS A 51 -14.71 -8.24 -8.11
CA LYS A 51 -14.94 -6.85 -7.66
C LYS A 51 -15.00 -6.78 -6.13
N SER A 52 -15.75 -7.67 -5.49
CA SER A 52 -15.85 -7.72 -4.03
C SER A 52 -14.53 -8.10 -3.35
N GLY A 53 -13.75 -9.01 -3.93
CA GLY A 53 -12.42 -9.38 -3.45
C GLY A 53 -11.42 -8.23 -3.56
N ARG A 54 -11.44 -7.52 -4.69
CA ARG A 54 -10.61 -6.33 -4.91
C ARG A 54 -10.96 -5.20 -3.95
N MET A 55 -12.25 -4.89 -3.75
CA MET A 55 -12.67 -3.86 -2.80
C MET A 55 -12.20 -4.19 -1.37
N LYS A 56 -12.35 -5.45 -0.94
CA LYS A 56 -11.84 -5.90 0.37
C LYS A 56 -10.33 -5.82 0.47
N PHE A 57 -9.60 -6.18 -0.59
CA PHE A 57 -8.15 -6.02 -0.63
C PHE A 57 -7.74 -4.56 -0.49
N ASP A 58 -8.35 -3.65 -1.24
CA ASP A 58 -8.04 -2.22 -1.18
C ASP A 58 -8.32 -1.66 0.23
N GLU A 59 -9.41 -2.09 0.88
CA GLU A 59 -9.72 -1.74 2.27
C GLU A 59 -8.65 -2.22 3.25
N GLU A 60 -8.31 -3.51 3.22
CA GLU A 60 -7.31 -4.13 4.10
C GLU A 60 -5.90 -3.57 3.86
N PHE A 61 -5.51 -3.40 2.60
CA PHE A 61 -4.22 -2.84 2.19
C PHE A 61 -4.06 -1.37 2.62
N MET A 62 -5.17 -0.63 2.65
CA MET A 62 -5.21 0.76 3.11
C MET A 62 -5.33 0.89 4.63
N THR A 63 -5.74 -0.14 5.37
CA THR A 63 -5.88 -0.06 6.84
C THR A 63 -4.58 0.36 7.51
N THR A 64 -3.45 -0.29 7.19
CA THR A 64 -2.13 0.05 7.74
C THR A 64 -1.72 1.48 7.36
N ARG A 65 -1.99 1.89 6.12
CA ARG A 65 -1.65 3.21 5.59
C ARG A 65 -2.45 4.33 6.25
N ARG A 66 -3.75 4.14 6.45
CA ARG A 66 -4.61 5.09 7.17
C ARG A 66 -4.15 5.24 8.61
N ARG A 67 -3.86 4.14 9.31
CA ARG A 67 -3.33 4.18 10.68
C ARG A 67 -2.00 4.93 10.77
N ALA A 68 -1.09 4.68 9.84
CA ALA A 68 0.18 5.40 9.77
C ALA A 68 -0.02 6.89 9.47
N MET A 69 -0.96 7.22 8.57
CA MET A 69 -1.31 8.61 8.26
C MET A 69 -1.91 9.34 9.45
N ASP A 70 -2.81 8.70 10.19
CA ASP A 70 -3.43 9.30 11.38
C ASP A 70 -2.37 9.56 12.46
N ALA A 71 -1.47 8.61 12.71
CA ALA A 71 -0.36 8.80 13.64
C ALA A 71 0.64 9.87 13.19
N ALA A 72 0.90 9.98 11.88
CA ALA A 72 1.76 11.02 11.33
C ALA A 72 1.12 12.41 11.47
N LEU A 73 -0.19 12.51 11.23
CA LEU A 73 -0.94 13.76 11.37
C LEU A 73 -0.95 14.24 12.82
N GLU A 74 -1.27 13.35 13.77
CA GLU A 74 -1.24 13.65 15.21
C GLU A 74 0.15 14.14 15.64
N ALA A 75 1.21 13.44 15.24
CA ALA A 75 2.58 13.84 15.56
C ALA A 75 2.97 15.21 14.98
N VAL A 76 2.54 15.52 13.76
CA VAL A 76 2.82 16.81 13.11
C VAL A 76 2.01 17.95 13.75
N GLU A 77 0.74 17.71 14.09
CA GLU A 77 -0.13 18.71 14.73
C GLU A 77 0.26 19.00 16.18
N GLU A 78 0.70 17.99 16.93
CA GLU A 78 1.13 18.13 18.32
C GLU A 78 2.62 18.49 18.46
N HIS A 79 3.37 18.56 17.36
CA HIS A 79 4.82 18.68 17.36
C HIS A 79 5.52 17.64 18.26
N SER A 80 4.96 16.43 18.28
CA SER A 80 5.37 15.33 19.15
C SER A 80 5.98 14.18 18.34
N ARG A 81 6.43 13.13 19.03
CA ARG A 81 6.87 11.89 18.37
C ARG A 81 5.64 10.99 18.17
N PRO A 82 5.50 10.31 17.02
CA PRO A 82 4.39 9.41 16.79
C PRO A 82 4.35 8.28 17.83
N ASP A 83 3.19 8.03 18.43
CA ASP A 83 2.99 6.90 19.34
C ASP A 83 2.89 5.59 18.53
N MET A 84 4.06 5.03 18.22
CA MET A 84 4.16 3.72 17.58
C MET A 84 3.53 2.59 18.41
N GLY A 85 3.42 2.77 19.73
CA GLY A 85 2.75 1.85 20.63
C GLY A 85 1.25 1.81 20.37
N ALA A 86 0.60 2.96 20.18
CA ALA A 86 -0.83 3.03 19.83
C ALA A 86 -1.11 2.34 18.49
N VAL A 87 -0.24 2.57 17.49
CA VAL A 87 -0.38 1.96 16.17
C VAL A 87 -0.19 0.44 16.20
N ALA A 88 0.68 -0.06 17.07
CA ALA A 88 0.93 -1.49 17.28
C ALA A 88 -0.18 -2.20 18.06
N ARG A 89 -0.71 -1.56 19.12
CA ARG A 89 -1.76 -2.13 20.00
C ARG A 89 -3.04 -2.48 19.24
N ASN A 90 -3.34 -1.77 18.15
CA ASN A 90 -4.51 -2.00 17.31
C ASN A 90 -4.33 -3.13 16.28
N SER A 91 -3.21 -3.84 16.33
CA SER A 91 -2.93 -4.99 15.48
C SER A 91 -3.02 -6.27 16.31
N SER A 92 -4.03 -7.11 16.05
CA SER A 92 -4.17 -8.44 16.69
C SER A 92 -3.16 -9.44 16.11
N LEU A 93 -1.90 -9.03 16.02
CA LEU A 93 -0.83 -9.78 15.37
C LEU A 93 -0.11 -10.71 16.35
N PRO A 94 0.24 -11.93 15.92
CA PRO A 94 1.17 -12.80 16.63
C PRO A 94 2.45 -12.06 17.03
N ALA A 95 3.04 -12.41 18.18
CA ALA A 95 4.24 -11.76 18.71
C ALA A 95 5.41 -11.71 17.69
N ALA A 96 5.56 -12.77 16.89
CA ALA A 96 6.57 -12.86 15.83
C ALA A 96 6.41 -11.78 14.72
N LEU A 97 5.19 -11.28 14.50
CA LEU A 97 4.88 -10.28 13.48
C LEU A 97 4.92 -8.84 14.01
N GLN A 98 4.85 -8.66 15.33
CA GLN A 98 4.75 -7.33 15.93
C GLN A 98 5.97 -6.46 15.61
N LYS A 99 7.18 -6.97 15.79
CA LYS A 99 8.41 -6.19 15.55
C LYS A 99 8.57 -5.79 14.06
N PRO A 100 8.46 -6.71 13.08
CA PRO A 100 8.48 -6.35 11.67
C PRO A 100 7.36 -5.37 11.26
N TYR A 101 6.14 -5.59 11.77
CA TYR A 101 5.02 -4.70 11.52
C TYR A 101 5.26 -3.28 12.04
N VAL A 102 5.74 -3.14 13.28
CA VAL A 102 6.07 -1.84 13.87
C VAL A 102 7.18 -1.14 13.07
N SER A 103 8.20 -1.87 12.62
CA SER A 103 9.27 -1.32 11.77
C SER A 103 8.73 -0.75 10.45
N TRP A 104 7.83 -1.51 9.81
CA TRP A 104 7.17 -1.08 8.59
C TRP A 104 6.32 0.17 8.81
N VAL A 105 5.44 0.14 9.81
CA VAL A 105 4.56 1.28 10.09
C VAL A 105 5.37 2.51 10.50
N LYS A 106 6.45 2.35 11.29
CA LYS A 106 7.31 3.47 11.66
C LYS A 106 7.89 4.17 10.44
N THR A 107 8.42 3.40 9.49
CA THR A 107 8.99 3.94 8.26
C THR A 107 7.93 4.64 7.40
N LEU A 108 6.70 4.10 7.41
CA LEU A 108 5.57 4.70 6.70
C LEU A 108 5.09 6.01 7.35
N VAL A 109 5.07 6.06 8.69
CA VAL A 109 4.77 7.27 9.47
C VAL A 109 5.82 8.35 9.20
N GLU A 110 7.11 8.01 9.29
CA GLU A 110 8.22 8.93 8.98
C GLU A 110 8.05 9.53 7.57
N TYR A 111 7.77 8.68 6.58
CA TYR A 111 7.49 9.10 5.21
C TYR A 111 6.29 10.07 5.11
N TYR A 112 5.18 9.81 5.80
CA TYR A 112 4.04 10.71 5.79
C TYR A 112 4.30 12.02 6.52
N MET A 113 5.06 12.00 7.62
CA MET A 113 5.45 13.21 8.34
C MET A 113 6.28 14.13 7.44
N ASP A 114 7.25 13.59 6.70
CA ASP A 114 8.05 14.34 5.73
C ASP A 114 7.16 15.05 4.69
N LEU A 115 6.17 14.33 4.13
CA LEU A 115 5.25 14.88 3.14
C LEU A 115 4.26 15.91 3.71
N LEU A 116 3.78 15.70 4.94
CA LEU A 116 2.85 16.64 5.60
C LEU A 116 3.55 17.95 5.97
N ALA A 117 4.82 17.87 6.39
CA ALA A 117 5.66 19.01 6.71
C ALA A 117 6.11 19.80 5.48
N ALA A 118 6.22 19.16 4.31
CA ALA A 118 6.66 19.78 3.08
C ALA A 118 5.62 20.74 2.47
N ASP A 119 6.06 21.82 1.83
CA ASP A 119 5.18 22.76 1.13
C ASP A 119 4.80 22.26 -0.26
N GLY A 120 3.52 22.38 -0.60
CA GLY A 120 2.98 21.93 -1.89
C GLY A 120 1.46 21.76 -1.90
N ASP A 121 0.89 21.87 -3.09
CA ASP A 121 -0.54 21.73 -3.39
C ASP A 121 -0.88 20.48 -4.22
N SER A 122 0.15 19.75 -4.64
CA SER A 122 0.07 18.48 -5.38
C SER A 122 1.04 17.45 -4.80
N PHE A 123 0.75 16.16 -4.99
CA PHE A 123 1.62 15.10 -4.47
C PHE A 123 3.07 15.23 -4.97
N GLU A 124 3.25 15.60 -6.24
CA GLU A 124 4.58 15.79 -6.84
C GLU A 124 5.33 16.96 -6.18
N SER A 125 4.64 18.08 -5.93
CA SER A 125 5.25 19.22 -5.24
C SER A 125 5.66 18.88 -3.80
N LEU A 126 4.82 18.13 -3.07
CA LEU A 126 5.14 17.66 -1.70
C LEU A 126 6.39 16.78 -1.69
N VAL A 127 6.48 15.82 -2.62
CA VAL A 127 7.65 14.93 -2.74
C VAL A 127 8.92 15.71 -3.10
N ARG A 128 8.84 16.66 -4.04
CA ARG A 128 9.98 17.49 -4.43
C ARG A 128 10.46 18.36 -3.28
N ALA A 129 9.55 18.97 -2.52
CA ALA A 129 9.88 19.78 -1.37
C ALA A 129 10.47 18.94 -0.21
N ALA A 130 9.94 17.74 0.05
CA ALA A 130 10.45 16.85 1.10
C ALA A 130 11.84 16.27 0.78
N TYR A 131 12.03 15.76 -0.45
CA TYR A 131 13.20 14.93 -0.78
C TYR A 131 14.21 15.59 -1.72
N ARG A 132 13.92 16.77 -2.29
CA ARG A 132 14.82 17.60 -3.13
C ARG A 132 15.26 17.00 -4.46
N ASN A 133 15.66 15.73 -4.49
CA ASN A 133 16.15 15.04 -5.67
C ASN A 133 15.70 13.57 -5.71
N ARG A 134 15.89 12.95 -6.89
CA ARG A 134 15.51 11.55 -7.14
C ARG A 134 16.22 10.55 -6.22
N THR A 135 17.49 10.79 -5.89
CA THR A 135 18.31 9.85 -5.10
C THR A 135 17.78 9.75 -3.68
N ASP A 136 17.53 10.88 -3.02
CA ASP A 136 17.02 10.93 -1.65
C ASP A 136 15.62 10.32 -1.54
N TYR A 137 14.77 10.56 -2.55
CA TYR A 137 13.46 9.93 -2.60
C TYR A 137 13.56 8.42 -2.80
N LEU A 138 14.42 7.94 -3.71
CA LEU A 138 14.64 6.52 -3.93
C LEU A 138 15.22 5.81 -2.70
N LEU A 139 16.09 6.46 -1.92
CA LEU A 139 16.60 5.92 -0.66
C LEU A 139 15.46 5.67 0.34
N THR A 140 14.55 6.63 0.47
CA THR A 140 13.36 6.52 1.33
C THR A 140 12.43 5.40 0.87
N LEU A 141 12.13 5.33 -0.43
CA LEU A 141 11.29 4.28 -1.01
C LEU A 141 11.92 2.89 -0.88
N ASN A 142 13.25 2.77 -1.03
CA ASN A 142 13.97 1.52 -0.82
C ASN A 142 13.91 1.07 0.64
N ARG A 143 14.07 1.99 1.60
CA ARG A 143 13.89 1.68 3.02
C ARG A 143 12.47 1.16 3.29
N LEU A 144 11.45 1.80 2.73
CA LEU A 144 10.06 1.37 2.84
C LEU A 144 9.81 -0.02 2.23
N ASN A 145 10.38 -0.28 1.03
CA ASN A 145 10.32 -1.61 0.39
C ASN A 145 10.95 -2.69 1.27
N THR A 146 12.10 -2.41 1.89
CA THR A 146 12.82 -3.38 2.73
C THR A 146 12.00 -3.77 3.95
N VAL A 147 11.49 -2.81 4.72
CA VAL A 147 10.73 -3.12 5.94
C VAL A 147 9.36 -3.76 5.64
N GLU A 148 8.73 -3.40 4.51
CA GLU A 148 7.51 -4.08 4.06
C GLU A 148 7.78 -5.54 3.69
N LYS A 149 8.89 -5.81 2.98
CA LYS A 149 9.33 -7.16 2.64
C LYS A 149 9.69 -7.99 3.87
N GLU A 150 10.34 -7.40 4.87
CA GLU A 150 10.63 -8.05 6.15
C GLU A 150 9.34 -8.50 6.85
N PHE A 151 8.32 -7.63 6.87
CA PHE A 151 7.01 -7.98 7.41
C PHE A 151 6.36 -9.13 6.65
N TYR A 152 6.32 -9.08 5.31
CA TYR A 152 5.75 -10.19 4.53
C TYR A 152 6.54 -11.49 4.66
N THR A 153 7.87 -11.42 4.78
CA THR A 153 8.72 -12.59 5.04
C THR A 153 8.37 -13.22 6.39
N ALA A 154 8.16 -12.41 7.43
CA ALA A 154 7.72 -12.89 8.72
C ALA A 154 6.28 -13.44 8.67
N LEU A 155 5.40 -12.88 7.83
CA LEU A 155 4.01 -13.31 7.66
C LEU A 155 3.87 -14.67 6.97
N LYS A 156 4.73 -14.98 5.98
CA LYS A 156 4.64 -16.20 5.15
C LYS A 156 4.44 -17.50 5.96
N PRO A 157 5.20 -17.81 7.02
CA PRO A 157 5.00 -19.02 7.84
C PRO A 157 3.63 -19.09 8.54
N HIS A 158 2.99 -17.95 8.82
CA HIS A 158 1.69 -17.89 9.51
C HIS A 158 0.49 -18.07 8.57
N MET A 159 0.70 -18.06 7.25
CA MET A 159 -0.37 -18.19 6.27
C MET A 159 -0.74 -19.66 5.98
N GLY A 160 -0.04 -20.63 6.57
CA GLY A 160 -0.30 -22.06 6.40
C GLY A 160 -0.18 -22.53 4.94
N ALA A 161 -0.80 -23.66 4.61
CA ALA A 161 -0.89 -24.20 3.26
C ALA A 161 -1.95 -23.47 2.40
N ALA A 162 -2.17 -22.17 2.63
CA ALA A 162 -3.06 -21.37 1.79
C ALA A 162 -2.47 -21.29 0.37
N GLU A 163 -2.98 -22.15 -0.51
CA GLU A 163 -2.54 -22.29 -1.89
C GLU A 163 -2.57 -20.91 -2.59
N GLY A 164 -1.42 -20.51 -3.16
CA GLY A 164 -1.26 -19.22 -3.86
C GLY A 164 -0.96 -18.00 -2.99
N ALA A 165 -0.97 -18.10 -1.65
CA ALA A 165 -0.68 -16.95 -0.77
C ALA A 165 0.73 -16.38 -0.94
N ALA A 166 1.73 -17.25 -1.11
CA ALA A 166 3.12 -16.87 -1.35
C ALA A 166 3.29 -16.12 -2.69
N ASP A 167 2.59 -16.55 -3.74
CA ASP A 167 2.65 -15.93 -5.07
C ASP A 167 1.95 -14.56 -5.08
N ILE A 168 0.85 -14.42 -4.34
CA ILE A 168 0.17 -13.15 -4.14
C ILE A 168 1.11 -12.17 -3.41
N ILE A 169 1.76 -12.60 -2.33
CA ILE A 169 2.73 -11.75 -1.62
C ILE A 169 3.89 -11.35 -2.54
N ALA A 170 4.46 -12.29 -3.28
CA ALA A 170 5.54 -11.99 -4.23
C ALA A 170 5.09 -10.99 -5.32
N THR A 171 3.84 -11.10 -5.77
CA THR A 171 3.21 -10.15 -6.69
C THR A 171 3.09 -8.76 -6.05
N ILE A 172 2.59 -8.67 -4.81
CA ILE A 172 2.49 -7.39 -4.08
C ILE A 172 3.87 -6.76 -3.91
N GLU A 173 4.87 -7.51 -3.45
CA GLU A 173 6.24 -7.05 -3.24
C GLU A 173 6.85 -6.47 -4.53
N SER A 174 6.81 -7.25 -5.62
CA SER A 174 7.38 -6.85 -6.91
C SER A 174 6.66 -5.65 -7.54
N GLN A 175 5.32 -5.64 -7.50
CA GLN A 175 4.55 -4.51 -8.04
C GLN A 175 4.73 -3.25 -7.21
N SER A 176 4.78 -3.36 -5.87
CA SER A 176 5.03 -2.22 -4.99
C SER A 176 6.37 -1.56 -5.29
N GLN A 177 7.43 -2.37 -5.43
CA GLN A 177 8.76 -1.87 -5.76
C GLN A 177 8.79 -1.19 -7.13
N ARG A 178 8.19 -1.82 -8.15
CA ARG A 178 8.11 -1.27 -9.51
C ARG A 178 7.38 0.07 -9.53
N LEU A 179 6.17 0.13 -8.98
CA LEU A 179 5.34 1.34 -8.98
C LEU A 179 5.98 2.50 -8.21
N ARG A 180 6.64 2.24 -7.09
CA ARG A 180 7.40 3.25 -6.34
C ARG A 180 8.56 3.81 -7.14
N ARG A 181 9.31 2.94 -7.85
CA ARG A 181 10.41 3.37 -8.72
C ARG A 181 9.92 4.21 -9.89
N GLU A 182 8.87 3.76 -10.57
CA GLU A 182 8.24 4.49 -11.68
C GLU A 182 7.75 5.87 -11.23
N LEU A 183 7.16 5.96 -10.04
CA LEU A 183 6.74 7.23 -9.45
C LEU A 183 7.92 8.17 -9.20
N ALA A 184 9.02 7.67 -8.62
CA ALA A 184 10.22 8.48 -8.41
C ALA A 184 10.82 8.98 -9.73
N GLU A 185 10.80 8.15 -10.77
CA GLU A 185 11.20 8.54 -12.12
C GLU A 185 10.26 9.60 -12.71
N GLN A 186 8.94 9.46 -12.54
CA GLN A 186 7.98 10.45 -13.04
C GLN A 186 8.14 11.82 -12.36
N ILE A 187 8.30 11.85 -11.04
CA ILE A 187 8.36 13.10 -10.26
C ILE A 187 9.65 13.88 -10.52
N PHE A 188 10.78 13.20 -10.70
CA PHE A 188 12.10 13.82 -10.86
C PHE A 188 12.70 13.61 -12.26
N ARG A 189 11.84 13.49 -13.27
CA ARG A 189 12.23 13.55 -14.68
C ARG A 189 12.95 14.86 -15.02
#